data_AF-A0A4P9XSP6-F1
#
_entry.id   AF-A0A4P9XSP6-F1
#
_cell.length_a   1.000
_cell.length_b   1.000
_cell.length_c   1.000
_cell.angle_alpha   90.00
_cell.angle_beta   90.00
_cell.angle_gamma   90.00
#
_symmetry.space_group_name_H-M   'P 1'
#
loop_
_entity.id
_entity.type
_entity.pdbx_description
1 polymer ?
#
loop_
_entity_poly.entity_id
_entity_poly.type
_entity_poly.pdbx_seq_one_letter_code
_entity_poly.pdbx_strand_id
1 'polypeptide(L)'
;MTPLLDDDTVLRIANDFFEHNITDPATQEYYMGVDAVRLRRMFRQFVVSALGGVGYDREAMRRAHSKRNITDDLFDVVIGHLRDAM
;
A
#
# COMPACT_ATOMS: atom_id res chain seq x y z
N MET A 1 -24.03 0.21 10.61
CA MET A 1 -22.96 0.31 9.60
C MET A 1 -22.20 -1.00 9.63
N THR A 2 -22.33 -1.82 8.60
CA THR A 2 -21.49 -3.01 8.39
C THR A 2 -20.04 -2.54 8.24
N PRO A 3 -19.05 -3.09 8.95
CA PRO A 3 -17.67 -2.77 8.63
C PRO A 3 -17.41 -3.28 7.21
N LEU A 4 -16.91 -2.39 6.35
CA LEU A 4 -16.77 -2.66 4.92
C LEU A 4 -15.80 -3.82 4.63
N LEU A 5 -14.91 -4.16 5.58
CA LEU A 5 -14.12 -5.38 5.72
C LEU A 5 -13.77 -5.54 7.22
N ASP A 6 -13.62 -6.76 7.73
CA ASP A 6 -13.04 -6.97 9.06
C ASP A 6 -11.52 -6.73 9.09
N ASP A 7 -10.97 -6.50 10.29
CA ASP A 7 -9.56 -6.15 10.49
C ASP A 7 -8.61 -7.25 9.97
N ASP A 8 -8.99 -8.52 10.07
CA ASP A 8 -8.20 -9.66 9.59
C ASP A 8 -8.11 -9.67 8.07
N THR A 9 -9.22 -9.36 7.39
CA THR A 9 -9.25 -9.26 5.93
C THR A 9 -8.39 -8.10 5.44
N VAL A 10 -8.43 -6.94 6.09
CA VAL A 10 -7.57 -5.80 5.74
C VAL A 10 -6.09 -6.17 5.93
N LEU A 11 -5.74 -6.88 7.00
CA LEU A 11 -4.38 -7.34 7.26
C LEU A 11 -3.90 -8.35 6.21
N ARG A 12 -4.75 -9.29 5.80
CA ARG A 12 -4.43 -10.25 4.74
C ARG A 12 -4.11 -9.54 3.43
N ILE A 13 -5.02 -8.67 2.95
CA ILE A 13 -4.83 -7.91 1.71
C ILE A 13 -3.55 -7.08 1.77
N ALA A 14 -3.25 -6.46 2.91
CA ALA A 14 -2.01 -5.69 3.08
C ALA A 14 -0.76 -6.56 2.95
N ASN A 15 -0.77 -7.77 3.54
CA ASN A 15 0.35 -8.69 3.46
C ASN A 15 0.57 -9.17 2.02
N ASP A 16 -0.49 -9.61 1.34
CA ASP A 16 -0.42 -10.10 -0.04
C ASP A 16 0.05 -8.97 -0.98
N PHE A 17 -0.49 -7.76 -0.82
CA PHE A 17 -0.06 -6.57 -1.57
C PHE A 17 1.44 -6.31 -1.43
N PHE A 18 1.97 -6.33 -0.21
CA PHE A 18 3.40 -6.08 -0.01
C PHE A 18 4.26 -7.25 -0.49
N GLU A 19 3.82 -8.49 -0.31
CA GLU A 19 4.54 -9.66 -0.82
C GLU A 19 4.73 -9.58 -2.33
N HIS A 20 3.66 -9.26 -3.08
CA HIS A 20 3.75 -9.05 -4.53
C HIS A 20 4.74 -7.93 -4.89
N ASN A 21 4.68 -6.78 -4.20
CA ASN A 21 5.56 -5.65 -4.51
C ASN A 21 7.04 -5.87 -4.15
N ILE A 22 7.34 -6.62 -3.09
CA ILE A 22 8.74 -6.90 -2.70
C ILE A 22 9.36 -8.03 -3.52
N THR A 23 8.55 -8.87 -4.16
CA THR A 23 9.02 -9.99 -4.98
C THR A 23 9.01 -9.71 -6.48
N ASP A 24 8.22 -8.74 -6.97
CA ASP A 24 8.24 -8.32 -8.37
C ASP A 24 9.53 -7.54 -8.71
N PRO A 25 10.32 -7.98 -9.70
CA PRO A 25 11.47 -7.26 -10.19
C PRO A 25 11.26 -5.79 -10.56
N ALA A 26 10.06 -5.42 -11.02
CA ALA A 26 9.73 -4.04 -11.39
C ALA A 26 9.61 -3.11 -10.18
N THR A 27 9.21 -3.63 -9.01
CA THR A 27 8.90 -2.82 -7.83
C THR A 27 9.84 -3.06 -6.66
N GLN A 28 10.53 -4.21 -6.58
CA GLN A 28 11.31 -4.63 -5.40
C GLN A 28 12.35 -3.58 -4.92
N GLU A 29 12.99 -2.85 -5.84
CA GLU A 29 14.04 -1.89 -5.50
C GLU A 29 13.52 -0.72 -4.65
N TYR A 30 12.24 -0.37 -4.79
CA TYR A 30 11.60 0.71 -4.04
C TYR A 30 11.37 0.37 -2.56
N TYR A 31 11.43 -0.93 -2.22
CA TYR A 31 11.17 -1.47 -0.89
C TYR A 31 12.46 -1.86 -0.16
N MET A 32 13.63 -1.77 -0.81
CA MET A 32 14.91 -2.04 -0.15
C MET A 32 15.15 -1.11 1.04
N GLY A 33 15.40 -1.71 2.21
CA GLY A 33 15.62 -0.97 3.46
C GLY A 33 14.35 -0.36 4.07
N VAL A 34 13.16 -0.68 3.55
CA VAL A 34 11.89 -0.28 4.16
C VAL A 34 11.57 -1.21 5.32
N ASP A 35 11.19 -0.63 6.45
CA ASP A 35 10.66 -1.37 7.60
C ASP A 35 9.25 -1.89 7.25
N ALA A 36 9.16 -3.19 6.97
CA ALA A 36 7.93 -3.87 6.62
C ALA A 36 6.85 -3.79 7.73
N VAL A 37 7.25 -3.75 9.01
CA VAL A 37 6.31 -3.62 10.13
C VAL A 37 5.68 -2.22 10.11
N ARG A 38 6.50 -1.18 9.93
CA ARG A 38 6.02 0.19 9.80
C ARG A 38 5.14 0.36 8.55
N LEU A 39 5.53 -0.26 7.45
CA LEU A 39 4.83 -0.16 6.17
C LEU A 39 3.41 -0.76 6.25
N ARG A 40 3.26 -1.94 6.87
CA ARG A 40 1.93 -2.54 7.13
C ARG A 40 1.03 -1.64 7.99
N ARG A 41 1.59 -1.01 9.02
CA ARG A 41 0.83 -0.07 9.88
C ARG A 41 0.33 1.14 9.09
N MET A 42 1.16 1.70 8.22
CA MET A 42 0.79 2.83 7.36
C MET A 42 -0.27 2.44 6.33
N PHE A 43 -0.17 1.24 5.76
CA PHE A 43 -1.16 0.74 4.80
C PHE A 43 -2.54 0.54 5.44
N ARG A 44 -2.61 0.01 6.67
CA ARG A 44 -3.87 -0.05 7.42
C ARG A 44 -4.51 1.34 7.56
N GLN A 45 -3.73 2.37 7.92
CA GLN A 45 -4.24 3.74 8.04
C GLN A 45 -4.75 4.26 6.69
N PHE A 46 -4.03 3.96 5.60
CA PHE A 46 -4.43 4.33 4.25
C PHE A 46 -5.76 3.68 3.85
N VAL A 47 -5.90 2.36 4.02
CA VAL A 47 -7.14 1.62 3.69
C VAL A 47 -8.31 2.12 4.54
N VAL A 48 -8.14 2.25 5.85
CA VAL A 48 -9.19 2.78 6.74
C VAL A 48 -9.66 4.18 6.27
N SER A 49 -8.73 5.04 5.85
CA SER A 49 -9.07 6.35 5.33
C SER A 49 -9.77 6.31 3.97
N ALA A 50 -9.28 5.45 3.06
CA ALA A 50 -9.87 5.28 1.73
C ALA A 50 -11.33 4.79 1.80
N LEU A 51 -11.67 4.00 2.83
CA LEU A 51 -13.03 3.49 3.08
C LEU A 51 -13.92 4.46 3.88
N GLY A 52 -13.52 5.73 4.01
CA GLY A 52 -14.32 6.76 4.69
C GLY A 52 -14.13 6.83 6.21
N GLY A 53 -13.09 6.19 6.74
CA GLY A 53 -12.68 6.30 8.14
C GLY A 53 -11.90 7.58 8.45
N VAL A 54 -10.91 7.48 9.33
CA VAL A 54 -10.10 8.64 9.77
C VAL A 54 -9.31 9.27 8.62
N GLY A 55 -9.03 10.57 8.69
CA GLY A 55 -8.29 11.29 7.67
C GLY A 55 -6.86 10.75 7.48
N TYR A 56 -6.42 10.68 6.22
CA TYR A 56 -5.07 10.29 5.82
C TYR A 56 -4.26 11.52 5.39
N ASP A 57 -2.99 11.59 5.81
CA ASP A 57 -2.09 12.68 5.42
C ASP A 57 -1.62 12.49 3.97
N ARG A 58 -2.42 13.05 3.04
CA ARG A 58 -2.14 13.03 1.60
C ARG A 58 -0.85 13.77 1.24
N GLU A 59 -0.47 14.80 2.00
CA GLU A 59 0.78 15.50 1.72
C GLU A 59 2.00 14.67 2.11
N ALA A 60 1.94 13.95 3.24
CA ALA A 60 2.99 13.01 3.61
C ALA A 60 3.18 11.93 2.55
N MET A 61 2.07 11.43 1.97
CA MET A 61 2.11 10.48 0.86
C MET A 61 2.83 11.07 -0.35
N ARG A 62 2.45 12.29 -0.76
CA ARG A 62 3.09 12.97 -1.88
C ARG A 62 4.59 13.18 -1.63
N ARG A 63 4.97 13.62 -0.41
CA ARG A 63 6.38 13.83 -0.03
C ARG A 63 7.18 12.54 -0.09
N ALA A 64 6.65 11.43 0.43
CA ALA A 64 7.31 10.13 0.44
C ALA A 64 7.67 9.62 -0.97
N HIS A 65 6.82 9.90 -1.95
CA HIS A 65 6.96 9.40 -3.32
C HIS A 65 7.59 10.40 -4.31
N SER A 66 7.59 11.70 -3.98
CA SER A 66 8.01 12.79 -4.89
C SER A 66 9.43 12.72 -5.47
N LYS A 67 10.35 11.98 -4.83
CA LYS A 67 11.76 11.87 -5.25
C LYS A 67 12.14 10.48 -5.74
N ARG A 68 11.15 9.64 -6.04
CA ARG A 68 11.35 8.23 -6.42
C ARG A 68 11.20 7.98 -7.91
N ASN A 69 10.89 8.99 -8.73
CA ASN A 69 10.72 8.82 -10.17
C ASN A 69 9.70 7.71 -10.55
N ILE A 70 8.61 7.63 -9.78
CA ILE A 70 7.54 6.67 -10.04
C ILE A 70 6.79 7.12 -11.29
N THR A 71 6.78 6.26 -12.31
CA THR A 71 6.05 6.47 -13.56
C THR A 71 4.61 5.96 -13.43
N ASP A 72 3.75 6.35 -14.37
CA ASP A 72 2.39 5.81 -14.46
C ASP A 72 2.41 4.29 -14.68
N ASP A 73 3.31 3.78 -15.55
CA ASP A 73 3.48 2.34 -15.79
C ASP A 73 3.85 1.58 -14.50
N LEU A 74 4.77 2.13 -13.70
CA LEU A 74 5.16 1.53 -12.42
C LEU A 74 4.00 1.57 -11.43
N PHE A 75 3.23 2.66 -11.43
CA PHE A 75 2.05 2.79 -10.59
C PHE A 75 0.96 1.78 -10.98
N ASP A 76 0.77 1.52 -12.27
CA ASP A 76 -0.16 0.50 -12.77
C ASP A 76 0.22 -0.90 -12.32
N VAL A 77 1.51 -1.23 -12.27
CA VAL A 77 2.01 -2.49 -11.68
C VAL A 77 1.61 -2.60 -10.20
N VAL A 78 1.84 -1.54 -9.42
CA VAL A 78 1.45 -1.50 -7.99
C VAL A 78 -0.07 -1.67 -7.83
N ILE A 79 -0.88 -1.05 -8.69
CA ILE A 79 -2.33 -1.22 -8.68
C ILE A 79 -2.73 -2.65 -9.07
N GLY A 80 -2.02 -3.28 -9.99
CA GLY A 80 -2.17 -4.71 -10.32
C GLY A 80 -2.01 -5.59 -9.08
N HIS A 81 -0.90 -5.42 -8.35
CA HIS A 81 -0.65 -6.13 -7.10
C HIS A 81 -1.73 -5.92 -6.04
N LEU A 82 -2.31 -4.71 -5.96
CA LEU A 82 -3.40 -4.45 -5.04
C LEU A 82 -4.67 -5.22 -5.43
N ARG A 83 -4.98 -5.30 -6.73
CA ARG A 83 -6.13 -6.08 -7.21
C ARG A 83 -5.94 -7.57 -6.96
N ASP A 84 -4.75 -8.09 -7.19
CA ASP A 84 -4.46 -9.52 -6.97
C ASP A 84 -4.53 -9.90 -5.48
N ALA A 85 -4.24 -8.95 -4.58
CA ALA A 85 -4.31 -9.15 -3.13
C ALA A 85 -5.74 -9.12 -2.56
N MET A 86 -6.71 -8.49 -3.24
CA MET A 86 -8.09 -8.32 -2.77
C MET A 86 -8.90 -9.61 -2.89
#